data_AF-A0A8T3ZQ59-F1
#
_entry.id   AF-A0A8T3ZQ59-F1
#
_cell.length_a   1.000
_cell.length_b   1.000
_cell.length_c   1.000
_cell.angle_alpha   90.00
_cell.angle_beta   90.00
_cell.angle_gamma   90.00
#
_symmetry.space_group_name_H-M   'P 1'
#
loop_
_entity.id
_entity.type
_entity.pdbx_description
1 polymer ?
#
loop_
_entity_poly.entity_id
_entity_poly.type
_entity_poly.pdbx_seq_one_letter_code
_entity_poly.pdbx_strand_id
1 'polypeptide(L)'
;MEFHLVKNTTDSFFQSLWLLYEAAFPSDERRNLLQLKKILRKKEYTLFAVLEEKEFVGLFSTWDLGTFIFIDHFAVKEELRGKGFGTKILTTSFERQKQDGKEISKNEFEEIRRKLYTIVYGVT
;
A
#
# COMPACT_ATOMS: atom_id res chain seq x y z
N MET A 1 0.99 -13.06 10.29
CA MET A 1 1.15 -11.92 9.39
C MET A 1 1.01 -10.61 10.15
N GLU A 2 1.95 -9.73 9.93
CA GLU A 2 2.08 -8.42 10.56
C GLU A 2 2.20 -7.34 9.47
N PHE A 3 1.62 -6.16 9.72
CA PHE A 3 1.73 -4.99 8.86
C PHE A 3 2.62 -3.95 9.55
N HIS A 4 3.90 -3.90 9.17
CA HIS A 4 4.87 -2.95 9.70
C HIS A 4 4.75 -1.60 8.98
N LEU A 5 4.40 -0.55 9.72
CA LEU A 5 4.18 0.79 9.17
C LEU A 5 5.51 1.46 8.80
N VAL A 6 5.72 1.71 7.51
CA VAL A 6 6.89 2.40 6.98
C VAL A 6 6.61 3.90 6.90
N LYS A 7 7.16 4.68 7.84
CA LYS A 7 6.90 6.14 7.94
C LYS A 7 7.84 7.00 7.09
N ASN A 8 9.02 6.50 6.78
CA ASN A 8 10.07 7.25 6.08
C ASN A 8 11.06 6.29 5.41
N THR A 9 12.03 6.87 4.70
CA THR A 9 13.02 6.11 3.92
C THR A 9 14.18 5.58 4.73
N THR A 10 14.22 5.84 6.04
CA THR A 10 15.25 5.29 6.96
C THR A 10 14.76 4.04 7.70
N ASP A 11 13.51 3.64 7.47
CA ASP A 11 12.96 2.40 8.01
C ASP A 11 13.74 1.17 7.50
N SER A 12 13.94 0.18 8.37
CA SER A 12 14.73 -1.02 8.06
C SER A 12 14.18 -1.82 6.88
N PHE A 13 12.86 -1.76 6.63
CA PHE A 13 12.24 -2.47 5.51
C PHE A 13 12.11 -1.62 4.24
N PHE A 14 12.44 -0.33 4.29
CA PHE A 14 12.22 0.57 3.17
C PHE A 14 12.95 0.12 1.90
N GLN A 15 14.22 -0.30 2.01
CA GLN A 15 15.00 -0.72 0.84
C GLN A 15 14.40 -1.95 0.16
N SER A 16 14.08 -3.01 0.92
CA SER A 16 13.46 -4.22 0.39
C SER A 16 12.08 -3.95 -0.21
N LEU A 17 11.29 -3.09 0.44
CA LEU A 17 10.00 -2.64 -0.06
C LEU A 17 10.13 -1.87 -1.37
N TRP A 18 11.08 -0.94 -1.46
CA TRP A 18 11.29 -0.11 -2.64
C TRP A 18 11.73 -0.96 -3.84
N LEU A 19 12.61 -1.94 -3.64
CA LEU A 19 13.00 -2.87 -4.70
C LEU A 19 11.82 -3.70 -5.20
N LEU A 20 10.97 -4.22 -4.30
CA LEU A 20 9.76 -4.95 -4.70
C LEU A 20 8.78 -4.04 -5.44
N TYR A 21 8.62 -2.79 -4.99
CA TYR A 21 7.78 -1.79 -5.65
C TYR A 21 8.24 -1.53 -7.09
N GLU A 22 9.53 -1.29 -7.28
CA GLU A 22 10.08 -1.06 -8.62
C GLU A 22 10.03 -2.31 -9.50
N ALA A 23 10.16 -3.51 -8.94
CA ALA A 23 10.05 -4.75 -9.72
C ALA A 23 8.59 -5.08 -10.10
N ALA A 24 7.61 -4.76 -9.25
CA ALA A 24 6.24 -5.23 -9.40
C ALA A 24 5.34 -4.34 -10.29
N PHE A 25 5.61 -3.04 -10.37
CA PHE A 25 4.74 -2.08 -11.09
C PHE A 25 5.49 -1.48 -12.28
N PRO A 26 4.87 -1.19 -13.43
CA PRO A 26 5.51 -0.48 -14.54
C PRO A 26 5.76 1.01 -14.24
N SER A 27 6.60 1.68 -15.02
CA SER A 27 7.06 3.06 -14.71
C SER A 27 5.95 4.10 -14.61
N ASP A 28 4.87 3.94 -15.36
CA ASP A 28 3.66 4.78 -15.38
C ASP A 28 2.74 4.56 -14.17
N GLU A 29 2.91 3.45 -13.45
CA GLU A 29 2.24 3.16 -12.17
C GLU A 29 3.14 3.50 -10.96
N ARG A 30 4.39 3.89 -11.20
CA ARG A 30 5.36 4.24 -10.16
C ARG A 30 5.31 5.72 -9.79
N ARG A 31 5.59 5.99 -8.52
CA ARG A 31 6.00 7.32 -8.03
C ARG A 31 7.51 7.33 -7.92
N ASN A 32 8.14 8.47 -8.22
CA ASN A 32 9.54 8.65 -7.89
C ASN A 32 9.75 8.84 -6.38
N LEU A 33 11.00 8.75 -5.93
CA LEU A 33 11.33 8.81 -4.50
C LEU A 33 10.89 10.12 -3.82
N LEU A 34 10.95 11.25 -4.53
CA LEU A 34 10.53 12.55 -4.00
C LEU A 34 9.00 12.60 -3.80
N GLN A 35 8.24 12.10 -4.77
CA GLN A 35 6.79 11.97 -4.69
C GLN A 35 6.38 11.02 -3.55
N LEU A 36 7.03 9.86 -3.42
CA LEU A 36 6.78 8.93 -2.32
C LEU A 36 7.04 9.60 -0.97
N LYS A 37 8.19 10.26 -0.79
CA LYS A 37 8.53 11.01 0.43
C LYS A 37 7.49 12.08 0.78
N LYS A 38 6.90 12.74 -0.22
CA LYS A 38 5.84 13.74 -0.01
C LYS A 38 4.56 13.08 0.51
N ILE A 39 4.11 11.99 -0.09
CA ILE A 39 2.87 11.32 0.33
C ILE A 39 3.01 10.52 1.63
N LEU A 40 4.20 10.02 1.96
CA LEU A 40 4.46 9.37 3.27
C LEU A 40 4.20 10.29 4.48
N ARG A 41 4.15 11.61 4.26
CA ARG A 41 3.82 12.60 5.30
C ARG A 41 2.33 12.87 5.45
N LYS A 42 1.50 12.36 4.54
CA LYS A 42 0.05 12.53 4.59
C LYS A 42 -0.55 11.51 5.54
N LYS A 43 -1.43 11.96 6.43
CA LYS A 43 -2.12 11.09 7.41
C LYS A 43 -3.04 10.08 6.75
N GLU A 44 -3.52 10.41 5.54
CA GLU A 44 -4.43 9.59 4.75
C GLU A 44 -3.68 8.46 4.02
N TYR A 45 -2.36 8.58 3.82
CA TYR A 45 -1.58 7.57 3.12
C TYR A 45 -0.87 6.66 4.11
N THR A 46 -0.99 5.35 3.89
CA THR A 46 -0.30 4.36 4.69
C THR A 46 0.47 3.42 3.79
N LEU A 47 1.72 3.14 4.15
CA LEU A 47 2.58 2.18 3.48
C LEU A 47 3.05 1.14 4.48
N PHE A 48 2.80 -0.12 4.18
CA PHE A 48 3.20 -1.24 5.00
C PHE A 48 4.22 -2.12 4.29
N ALA A 49 5.26 -2.49 5.05
CA ALA A 49 5.98 -3.72 4.81
C ALA A 49 5.20 -4.86 5.46
N VAL A 50 4.81 -5.86 4.69
CA VAL A 50 4.09 -7.02 5.19
C VAL A 50 5.11 -8.07 5.61
N LEU A 51 4.98 -8.55 6.85
CA LEU A 51 5.85 -9.56 7.43
C LEU A 51 5.09 -10.85 7.74
N GLU A 52 5.71 -11.99 7.46
CA GLU A 52 5.30 -13.29 8.01
C GLU A 52 6.47 -13.84 8.83
N GLU A 53 6.22 -14.19 10.10
CA GLU A 53 7.28 -14.67 11.02
C GLU A 53 8.50 -13.72 11.09
N LYS A 54 8.26 -12.40 10.99
CA LYS A 54 9.25 -11.30 10.92
C LYS A 54 10.02 -11.19 9.60
N GLU A 55 9.78 -12.08 8.66
CA GLU A 55 10.38 -12.03 7.32
C GLU A 55 9.54 -11.16 6.38
N PHE A 56 10.19 -10.33 5.58
CA PHE A 56 9.53 -9.48 4.59
C PHE A 56 8.94 -10.32 3.45
N VAL A 57 7.62 -10.27 3.26
CA VAL A 57 6.91 -11.05 2.24
C VAL A 57 6.28 -10.21 1.14
N GLY A 58 6.05 -8.92 1.38
CA GLY A 58 5.37 -8.07 0.42
C GLY A 58 5.16 -6.64 0.90
N LEU A 59 4.52 -5.84 0.05
CA LEU A 59 4.13 -4.47 0.36
C LEU A 59 2.63 -4.29 0.21
N PHE A 60 2.09 -3.37 1.00
CA PHE A 60 0.68 -2.99 0.94
C PHE A 60 0.53 -1.51 1.25
N SER A 61 0.02 -0.72 0.32
CA SER A 61 -0.25 0.70 0.53
C SER A 61 -1.71 1.04 0.31
N THR A 62 -2.19 1.98 1.11
CA THR A 62 -3.58 2.38 1.12
C THR A 62 -3.75 3.89 1.27
N TRP A 63 -4.86 4.39 0.73
CA TRP A 63 -5.39 5.70 1.04
C TRP A 63 -6.68 5.58 1.84
N ASP A 64 -6.75 6.33 2.94
CA ASP A 64 -7.96 6.52 3.72
C ASP A 64 -8.76 7.70 3.17
N LEU A 65 -9.93 7.40 2.63
CA LEU A 65 -10.84 8.38 2.02
C LEU A 65 -12.05 8.67 2.92
N GLY A 66 -11.95 8.31 4.20
CA GLY A 66 -12.98 8.55 5.22
C GLY A 66 -13.99 7.41 5.30
N THR A 67 -14.80 7.25 4.25
CA THR A 67 -15.84 6.20 4.23
C THR A 67 -15.31 4.84 3.77
N PHE A 68 -14.25 4.84 2.95
CA PHE A 68 -13.61 3.62 2.49
C PHE A 68 -12.09 3.78 2.39
N ILE A 69 -11.41 2.64 2.39
CA ILE A 69 -9.99 2.50 2.13
C ILE A 69 -9.79 2.08 0.68
N PHE A 70 -8.93 2.80 -0.03
CA PHE A 70 -8.45 2.43 -1.35
C PHE A 70 -7.10 1.75 -1.25
N ILE A 71 -6.93 0.61 -1.92
CA ILE A 71 -5.65 -0.08 -2.04
C ILE A 71 -4.91 0.51 -3.25
N ASP A 72 -3.78 1.17 -3.00
CA ASP A 72 -2.99 1.87 -4.04
C ASP A 72 -1.99 0.91 -4.69
N HIS A 73 -1.13 0.28 -3.89
CA HIS A 73 -0.17 -0.71 -4.35
C HIS A 73 -0.19 -1.93 -3.45
N PHE A 74 -0.17 -3.11 -4.08
CA PHE A 74 -0.09 -4.38 -3.40
C PHE A 74 0.76 -5.35 -4.21
N ALA A 75 1.81 -5.88 -3.59
CA ALA A 75 2.68 -6.86 -4.24
C ALA A 75 3.23 -7.87 -3.22
N VAL A 76 3.40 -9.10 -3.68
CA VAL A 76 4.09 -10.19 -2.97
C VAL A 76 5.40 -10.48 -3.69
N LYS A 77 6.45 -10.76 -2.91
CA LYS A 77 7.75 -11.23 -3.43
C LYS A 77 7.56 -12.37 -4.42
N GLU A 78 8.30 -12.33 -5.52
CA GLU A 78 8.09 -13.23 -6.66
C GLU A 78 8.18 -14.71 -6.26
N GLU A 79 9.18 -15.08 -5.47
CA GLU A 79 9.40 -16.44 -4.99
C GLU A 79 8.34 -16.95 -3.99
N LEU A 80 7.48 -16.05 -3.50
CA LEU A 80 6.37 -16.36 -2.59
C LEU A 80 5.01 -16.36 -3.30
N ARG A 81 4.94 -15.98 -4.58
CA ARG A 81 3.70 -16.03 -5.36
C ARG A 81 3.22 -17.47 -5.54
N GLY A 82 1.91 -17.65 -5.65
CA GLY A 82 1.28 -18.98 -5.73
C GLY A 82 1.21 -19.75 -4.40
N LYS A 83 1.81 -19.25 -3.31
CA LYS A 83 1.80 -19.91 -1.99
C LYS A 83 0.74 -19.39 -1.02
N GLY A 84 -0.26 -18.65 -1.52
CA GLY A 84 -1.38 -18.14 -0.71
C GLY A 84 -1.11 -16.87 0.11
N PHE A 85 0.13 -16.34 0.12
CA PHE A 85 0.45 -15.09 0.83
C PHE A 85 -0.42 -13.91 0.41
N GLY A 86 -0.70 -13.76 -0.89
CA GLY A 86 -1.50 -12.65 -1.37
C GLY A 86 -2.94 -12.66 -0.84
N THR A 87 -3.57 -13.84 -0.84
CA THR A 87 -4.89 -14.03 -0.23
C THR A 87 -4.85 -13.70 1.25
N LYS A 88 -3.85 -14.22 1.97
CA LYS A 88 -3.69 -13.99 3.40
C LYS A 88 -3.51 -12.50 3.71
N ILE A 89 -2.74 -11.75 2.92
CA ILE A 89 -2.55 -10.29 3.08
C ILE A 89 -3.88 -9.57 2.93
N LEU A 90 -4.61 -9.87 1.86
CA LEU A 90 -5.90 -9.26 1.60
C LEU A 90 -6.89 -9.56 2.74
N THR A 91 -7.04 -10.84 3.13
CA THR A 91 -7.94 -11.24 4.23
C THR A 91 -7.61 -10.51 5.54
N THR A 92 -6.35 -10.53 5.97
CA THR A 92 -5.94 -9.83 7.19
C THR A 92 -6.14 -8.32 7.09
N SER A 93 -5.91 -7.72 5.91
CA SER A 93 -6.20 -6.30 5.70
C SER A 93 -7.69 -5.98 5.81
N PHE A 94 -8.57 -6.83 5.27
CA PHE A 94 -10.02 -6.65 5.37
C PHE A 94 -10.51 -6.76 6.82
N GLU A 95 -10.02 -7.74 7.57
CA GLU A 95 -10.35 -7.93 8.99
C GLU A 95 -9.95 -6.70 9.81
N ARG A 96 -8.75 -6.16 9.58
CA ARG A 96 -8.27 -4.95 10.23
C ARG A 96 -9.17 -3.74 9.92
N GLN A 97 -9.55 -3.52 8.66
CA GLN A 97 -10.39 -2.37 8.31
C GLN A 97 -11.83 -2.49 8.81
N LYS A 98 -12.38 -3.72 8.88
CA LYS A 98 -13.70 -3.96 9.46
C LYS A 98 -13.76 -3.57 10.94
N GLN A 99 -12.68 -3.82 11.70
CA GLN A 99 -12.56 -3.38 13.09
C GLN A 99 -12.54 -1.84 13.20
N ASP A 100 -11.94 -1.17 12.22
CA ASP A 100 -11.90 0.30 12.12
C ASP A 100 -13.21 0.91 11.56
N GLY A 101 -14.22 0.09 11.24
CA GLY A 101 -15.50 0.53 10.69
C GLY A 101 -15.44 1.02 9.24
N LYS A 102 -14.41 0.63 8.48
CA LYS A 102 -14.18 1.09 7.11
C LYS A 102 -14.43 0.01 6.07
N GLU A 103 -15.02 0.41 4.96
CA GLU A 103 -15.18 -0.46 3.79
C GLU A 103 -13.91 -0.43 2.92
N ILE A 104 -13.63 -1.49 2.17
CA ILE A 104 -12.54 -1.49 1.18
C ILE A 104 -13.16 -1.47 -0.21
N SER A 105 -12.92 -0.40 -0.98
CA SER A 105 -13.40 -0.33 -2.36
C SER A 105 -12.40 -1.03 -3.28
N LYS A 106 -12.84 -2.14 -3.87
CA LYS A 106 -12.05 -2.92 -4.84
C LYS A 106 -12.41 -2.58 -6.30
N ASN A 107 -13.61 -2.03 -6.56
CA ASN A 107 -14.23 -2.04 -7.89
C ASN A 107 -14.62 -0.65 -8.46
N GLU A 108 -14.17 0.46 -7.87
CA GLU A 108 -14.46 1.83 -8.37
C GLU A 108 -13.19 2.61 -8.71
N PHE A 109 -12.29 1.97 -9.46
CA PHE A 109 -10.92 2.42 -9.65
C PHE A 109 -10.79 3.85 -10.19
N GLU A 110 -11.54 4.22 -11.24
CA GLU A 110 -11.35 5.50 -11.93
C GLU A 110 -11.81 6.72 -11.12
N GLU A 111 -12.95 6.63 -10.44
CA GLU A 111 -13.42 7.74 -9.60
C GLU A 111 -12.50 7.95 -8.40
N ILE A 112 -12.04 6.85 -7.80
CA ILE A 112 -11.11 6.90 -6.68
C ILE A 112 -9.77 7.46 -7.13
N ARG A 113 -9.24 7.01 -8.27
CA ARG A 113 -8.00 7.52 -8.83
C ARG A 113 -8.08 9.01 -9.10
N ARG A 114 -9.22 9.51 -9.60
CA ARG A 114 -9.47 10.96 -9.77
C ARG A 114 -9.43 11.70 -8.42
N LYS A 115 -10.16 11.20 -7.40
CA LYS A 115 -10.12 11.78 -6.03
C LYS A 115 -8.71 11.80 -5.45
N LEU A 116 -7.93 10.73 -5.66
CA LEU A 116 -6.54 10.65 -5.23
C LEU A 116 -5.65 11.63 -5.96
N TYR A 117 -5.84 11.81 -7.26
CA TYR A 117 -5.09 12.79 -8.03
C TYR A 117 -5.30 14.20 -7.47
N THR A 118 -6.56 14.57 -7.19
CA THR A 118 -6.90 15.82 -6.50
C THR A 118 -6.19 15.93 -5.14
N ILE A 119 -6.21 14.89 -4.31
CA ILE A 119 -5.56 14.91 -2.98
C ILE A 119 -4.04 15.03 -3.09
N VAL A 120 -3.41 14.33 -4.03
CA VAL A 120 -1.95 14.26 -4.18
C VAL A 120 -1.39 15.54 -4.82
N TYR A 121 -2.09 16.07 -5.82
CA TYR A 121 -1.62 17.19 -6.64
C TYR A 121 -2.29 18.54 -6.34
N GLY A 122 -3.34 18.57 -5.51
CA GLY A 122 -3.97 19.81 -5.05
C GLY A 122 -4.74 20.56 -6.13
N VAL A 123 -5.24 19.88 -7.15
CA VAL A 123 -6.05 20.49 -8.22
C VAL A 123 -7.48 20.61 -7.71
N THR A 124 -7.82 21.77 -7.14
CA THR A 124 -9.20 22.17 -6.78
C THR A 124 -9.99 22.56 -8.02
#